data_AF-A0A6P2FBV1-F1
#
_entry.id   AF-A0A6P2FBV1-F1
#
_cell.length_a   1.000
_cell.length_b   1.000
_cell.length_c   1.000
_cell.angle_alpha   90.00
_cell.angle_beta   90.00
_cell.angle_gamma   90.00
#
_symmetry.space_group_name_H-M   'P 1'
#
loop_
_entity.id
_entity.type
_entity.pdbx_description
1 polymer ?
#
loop_
_entity_poly.entity_id
_entity_poly.type
_entity_poly.pdbx_seq_one_letter_code
_entity_poly.pdbx_strand_id
1 'polypeptide(L)' 'MEDTPEDLWIAACAHRLQQRWRTVDPLELERVAAEIWRDDRLRAMPPAQAAREWLMPLGGHERGAAADVSRG' A
#
# COMPACT_ATOMS: atom_id res chain seq x y z
N MET A 1 -16.56 -11.11 14.15
CA MET A 1 -16.40 -10.72 12.73
C MET A 1 -15.35 -11.65 12.18
N GLU A 2 -15.63 -12.35 11.09
CA GLU A 2 -14.64 -13.22 10.46
C GLU A 2 -13.72 -12.29 9.65
N ASP A 3 -12.56 -11.94 10.20
CA ASP A 3 -11.56 -11.17 9.47
C ASP A 3 -11.16 -11.97 8.23
N THR A 4 -11.48 -11.43 7.05
CA THR A 4 -11.15 -12.11 5.80
C THR A 4 -9.62 -12.22 5.68
N PRO A 5 -9.10 -13.24 4.98
CA PRO A 5 -7.65 -13.35 4.77
C PRO A 5 -7.06 -12.13 4.05
N GLU A 6 -7.89 -11.35 3.35
CA GLU A 6 -7.55 -10.04 2.78
C GLU A 6 -7.33 -8.99 3.87
N ASP A 7 -8.28 -8.82 4.78
CA ASP A 7 -8.22 -7.82 5.86
C ASP A 7 -6.99 -8.05 6.76
N LEU A 8 -6.74 -9.31 7.12
CA LEU A 8 -5.54 -9.72 7.87
C LEU A 8 -4.25 -9.41 7.12
N TRP A 9 -4.24 -9.58 5.79
CA TRP A 9 -3.06 -9.31 4.98
C TRP A 9 -2.81 -7.80 4.87
N ILE A 10 -3.86 -7.01 4.62
CA ILE A 10 -3.81 -5.54 4.52
C ILE A 10 -3.35 -4.95 5.85
N ALA A 11 -3.95 -5.35 6.97
CA ALA A 11 -3.56 -4.89 8.30
C ALA A 11 -2.11 -5.26 8.65
N ALA A 12 -1.67 -6.49 8.36
CA ALA A 12 -0.29 -6.91 8.60
C ALA A 12 0.72 -6.14 7.72
N CYS A 13 0.35 -5.85 6.48
CA CYS A 13 1.16 -5.06 5.55
C CYS A 13 1.27 -3.60 6.01
N ALA A 14 0.13 -2.96 6.31
CA ALA A 14 0.06 -1.59 6.80
C ALA A 14 0.84 -1.41 8.11
N HIS A 15 0.72 -2.36 9.05
CA HIS A 15 1.48 -2.31 10.30
C HIS A 15 2.99 -2.41 10.08
N ARG A 16 3.44 -3.21 9.10
CA ARG A 16 4.86 -3.25 8.71
C ARG A 16 5.34 -1.95 8.06
N LEU A 17 4.52 -1.39 7.17
CA LEU A 17 4.82 -0.09 6.56
C LEU A 17 4.92 0.99 7.63
N GLN A 18 4.01 0.98 8.61
CA GLN A 18 3.97 1.96 9.71
C GLN A 18 5.22 1.88 10.59
N GLN A 19 5.71 0.67 10.87
CA GLN A 19 6.95 0.50 11.63
C GLN A 19 8.17 1.11 10.92
N ARG A 20 8.16 1.15 9.57
CA ARG A 20 9.21 1.76 8.76
C ARG A 20 8.98 3.26 8.55
N TRP A 21 7.74 3.67 8.31
CA TRP A 21 7.31 5.02 7.96
C TRP A 21 6.35 5.56 9.04
N ARG A 22 6.90 5.81 10.23
CA ARG A 22 6.13 6.27 11.39
C ARG A 22 5.51 7.66 11.22
N THR A 23 5.97 8.43 10.23
CA THR A 23 5.47 9.77 9.91
C THR A 23 4.31 9.76 8.91
N VAL A 24 4.03 8.63 8.26
CA VAL A 24 2.92 8.47 7.32
C VAL A 24 1.69 7.98 8.09
N ASP A 25 0.53 8.52 7.72
CA ASP A 25 -0.71 8.23 8.42
C ASP A 25 -1.09 6.74 8.29
N PRO A 26 -1.47 6.05 9.39
CA PRO A 26 -1.91 4.66 9.36
C PRO A 26 -2.96 4.38 8.29
N LEU A 27 -3.93 5.29 8.14
CA LEU A 27 -5.04 5.12 7.22
C LEU A 27 -4.57 5.16 5.75
N GLU A 28 -3.54 5.95 5.46
CA GLU A 28 -2.93 6.02 4.14
C GLU A 28 -2.14 4.73 3.85
N LEU A 29 -1.46 4.17 4.85
CA LEU A 29 -0.77 2.88 4.73
C LEU A 29 -1.71 1.70 4.52
N GLU A 30 -2.88 1.71 5.15
CA GLU A 30 -3.93 0.71 4.91
C GLU A 30 -4.48 0.81 3.48
N ARG A 31 -4.70 2.02 2.98
CA ARG A 31 -5.10 2.24 1.58
C ARG A 31 -4.06 1.73 0.60
N VAL A 32 -2.77 2.03 0.84
CA VAL A 32 -1.66 1.53 0.03
C VAL A 32 -1.59 0.00 0.10
N ALA A 33 -1.74 -0.59 1.29
CA ALA A 33 -1.77 -2.05 1.45
C ALA A 33 -2.93 -2.70 0.69
N ALA A 34 -4.10 -2.06 0.67
CA ALA A 34 -5.25 -2.51 -0.12
C ALA A 34 -5.00 -2.39 -1.63
N GLU A 35 -4.30 -1.35 -2.10
CA GLU A 35 -3.87 -1.25 -3.50
C GLU A 35 -2.85 -2.33 -3.87
N ILE A 36 -1.88 -2.61 -2.98
CA ILE A 36 -0.90 -3.68 -3.18
C ILE A 36 -1.60 -5.04 -3.26
N TRP A 37 -2.63 -5.27 -2.44
CA TRP A 37 -3.39 -6.53 -2.46
C TRP A 37 -4.15 -6.77 -3.77
N ARG A 38 -4.57 -5.70 -4.47
CA ARG A 38 -5.19 -5.81 -5.79
C ARG A 38 -4.22 -6.30 -6.88
N ASP A 39 -2.92 -6.20 -6.63
CA ASP A 39 -1.91 -6.68 -7.57
C ASP A 39 -1.63 -8.16 -7.30
N ASP A 40 -2.05 -9.01 -8.24
CA ASP A 40 -1.99 -10.49 -8.09
C ASP A 40 -0.55 -10.98 -7.85
N ARG A 41 0.44 -10.27 -8.42
CA ARG A 41 1.88 -10.57 -8.24
C ARG A 41 2.36 -10.33 -6.82
N LEU A 42 1.85 -9.26 -6.20
CA LEU A 42 2.23 -8.86 -4.84
C LEU A 42 1.41 -9.64 -3.80
N ARG A 43 0.14 -9.91 -4.09
CA ARG A 43 -0.72 -10.79 -3.29
C ARG A 43 -0.19 -12.22 -3.18
N ALA A 44 0.45 -12.73 -4.23
CA ALA A 44 1.11 -14.04 -4.19
C ALA A 44 2.31 -14.09 -3.22
N MET A 45 2.80 -12.93 -2.75
CA MET A 45 3.92 -12.80 -1.82
C MET A 45 3.45 -12.51 -0.39
N PRO A 46 4.28 -12.81 0.63
CA PRO A 46 3.99 -12.37 1.98
C PRO A 46 3.95 -10.83 2.05
N PRO A 47 3.12 -10.23 2.93
CA PRO A 47 2.89 -8.77 3.00
C PRO A 47 4.20 -8.00 3.24
N ALA A 48 5.10 -8.62 4.00
CA ALA A 48 6.48 -8.21 4.20
C ALA A 48 7.27 -7.93 2.93
N GLN A 49 7.13 -8.83 1.96
CA GLN A 49 7.89 -8.84 0.73
C GLN A 49 7.18 -8.02 -0.34
N ALA A 50 5.86 -8.12 -0.43
CA ALA A 50 5.02 -7.26 -1.25
C ALA A 50 5.27 -5.77 -0.97
N ALA A 51 5.30 -5.38 0.31
CA ALA A 51 5.66 -4.02 0.71
C ALA A 51 7.07 -3.62 0.25
N ARG A 52 8.05 -4.52 0.28
CA ARG A 52 9.43 -4.24 -0.15
C ARG A 52 9.55 -4.11 -1.67
N GLU A 53 8.87 -4.96 -2.42
CA GLU A 53 8.80 -4.90 -3.88
C GLU A 53 8.09 -3.63 -4.34
N TRP A 54 6.98 -3.26 -3.68
CA TRP A 54 6.27 -2.01 -3.96
C TRP A 54 7.10 -0.76 -3.62
N LEU A 55 7.94 -0.84 -2.58
CA LEU A 55 8.88 0.20 -2.19
C LEU A 55 10.17 0.22 -3.02
N MET A 56 10.39 -0.73 -3.93
CA MET A 56 11.49 -0.58 -4.88
C MET A 56 11.21 0.67 -5.70
N PRO A 57 12.21 1.54 -5.91
CA PRO A 57 12.02 2.73 -6.72
C PRO A 57 11.62 2.27 -8.12
N LEU A 58 10.32 2.32 -8.40
CA LEU A 58 9.76 2.26 -9.73
C LEU A 58 10.22 3.55 -10.40
N GLY A 59 11.45 3.55 -10.92
CA GLY A 59 11.99 4.67 -11.66
C GLY A 59 11.04 5.01 -12.80
N GLY A 60 10.20 6.03 -12.61
CA GLY A 60 9.35 6.61 -13.64
C GLY A 60 7.96 5.96 -13.85
N HIS A 61 7.14 5.76 -12.81
CA HIS A 61 5.68 5.81 -13.02
C HIS A 61 5.16 7.16 -12.52
N GLU A 62 5.29 8.16 -13.38
CA GLU A 62 4.34 9.25 -13.51
C GLU A 62 2.88 8.76 -13.44
N ARG A 63 2.33 8.70 -12.22
CA ARG A 63 0.88 8.67 -12.04
C ARG A 63 0.36 10.10 -12.10
N GLY A 64 0.20 10.60 -13.32
CA GLY A 64 -0.68 11.73 -13.57
C GLY A 64 -2.12 11.41 -13.15
N ALA A 65 -2.86 12.49 -12.87
CA ALA A 65 -4.31 12.62 -12.79
C ALA A 65 -5.02 12.16 -11.49
N ALA A 66 -5.11 13.10 -10.54
CA ALA A 66 -6.34 13.75 -10.04
C ALA A 66 -6.13 14.11 -8.55
N ALA A 67 -6.09 15.34 -8.06
CA ALA A 67 -6.57 16.60 -8.60
C ALA A 67 -5.73 17.75 -8.01
N ASP A 68 -4.89 18.36 -8.84
CA ASP A 68 -4.59 19.77 -8.69
C ASP A 68 -5.85 20.53 -9.14
N VAL A 69 -6.65 20.96 -8.18
CA VAL A 69 -7.69 21.98 -8.40
C VAL A 69 -7.02 23.35 -8.34
N SER A 70 -6.23 23.64 -9.37
CA SER A 70 -6.07 25.02 -9.83
C SER A 70 -7.22 25.33 -10.77
N ARG A 71 -8.25 26.00 -10.26
CA ARG A 71 -9.08 26.90 -11.05
C ARG A 71 -9.12 28.23 -10.32
N GLY A 72 -8.61 29.26 -10.99
CA GLY A 72 -8.53 30.64 -10.52
C GLY A 72 -9.86 31.37 -10.57
#